data_AF-A0A136L9P9-F1
#
_entry.id   AF-A0A136L9P9-F1
#
_cell.length_a   1.000
_cell.length_b   1.000
_cell.length_c   1.000
_cell.angle_alpha   90.00
_cell.angle_beta   90.00
_cell.angle_gamma   90.00
#
_symmetry.space_group_name_H-M   'P 1'
#
loop_
_entity.id
_entity.type
_entity.pdbx_description
1 polymer ?
#
loop_
_entity_poly.entity_id
_entity_poly.type
_entity_poly.pdbx_seq_one_letter_code
_entity_poly.pdbx_strand_id
1 'polypeptide(L)'
;MNTRLRTDISVADICKGFVYNQLEGRGLFGLGGKLTIQPEYQRNYFYSEGGGKREAAVIRSLLRKYPLGVIYFNKVGEDKFEVLDGQQRITSIGRFVTNKFAIMDGGNPKEFHSLAADQQALLLNSRLLIYECEGEESEIKEWFQTVNIAGVPLNDQELLNAVYSGPFVTLAKTEFSNSQNPNTQKWSAYIKGSANRQEFLERALEWVSKGDIGGYMSAHRNDSNINELKTYFNSVIDWVSSLFIEVLPEMKGLEWGRLYETYHGKSYDPKKMSQDVKRLAADDYVKSGKGIFEFLLGGSVDTKLLDVRVFEVPVKRVAHAKQTQAAQAKGESNCPLCAAGHSANKSRIYRFEEMDADHVSAWIKGGATTADNCEMLCITHNRAKGNR
;
A
#
# COMPACT_ATOMS: atom_id res chain seq x y z
N MET A 1 -4.64 -12.72 33.44
CA MET A 1 -3.92 -11.44 33.39
C MET A 1 -4.11 -10.66 34.69
N ASN A 2 -3.00 -10.38 35.38
CA ASN A 2 -2.95 -9.56 36.59
C ASN A 2 -2.66 -8.10 36.21
N THR A 3 -3.28 -7.13 36.89
CA THR A 3 -3.04 -5.71 36.63
C THR A 3 -2.85 -4.91 37.92
N ARG A 4 -1.98 -3.90 37.89
CA ARG A 4 -1.70 -2.99 39.00
C ARG A 4 -1.64 -1.55 38.50
N LEU A 5 -2.48 -0.68 39.07
CA LEU A 5 -2.43 0.75 38.76
C LEU A 5 -1.27 1.43 39.50
N ARG A 6 -0.49 2.22 38.75
CA ARG A 6 0.58 3.11 39.21
C ARG A 6 0.19 4.55 38.91
N THR A 7 0.26 5.40 39.92
CA THR A 7 0.02 6.85 39.82
C THR A 7 1.19 7.67 40.39
N ASP A 8 2.25 6.98 40.80
CA ASP A 8 3.45 7.53 41.41
C ASP A 8 4.53 7.86 40.38
N ILE A 9 4.43 7.36 39.14
CA ILE A 9 5.42 7.58 38.09
C ILE A 9 5.18 8.95 37.42
N SER A 10 6.20 9.80 37.41
CA SER A 10 6.18 11.10 36.73
C SER A 10 6.72 11.03 35.30
N VAL A 11 6.53 12.12 34.55
CA VAL A 11 7.20 12.35 33.26
C VAL A 11 8.73 12.28 33.42
N ALA A 12 9.30 12.90 34.46
CA ALA A 12 10.73 12.84 34.72
C ALA A 12 11.22 11.40 34.90
N ASP A 13 10.45 10.57 35.60
CA ASP A 13 10.79 9.15 35.82
C ASP A 13 10.77 8.38 34.49
N ILE A 14 9.72 8.51 33.69
CA ILE A 14 9.62 7.86 32.38
C ILE A 14 10.73 8.30 31.43
N CYS A 15 11.07 9.59 31.42
CA CYS A 15 12.10 10.15 30.56
C CYS A 15 13.54 9.89 31.05
N LYS A 16 13.72 9.35 32.26
CA LYS A 16 15.05 8.99 32.77
C LYS A 16 15.68 7.95 31.84
N GLY A 17 16.87 8.26 31.30
CA GLY A 17 17.54 7.38 30.35
C GLY A 17 16.80 7.24 29.01
N PHE A 18 15.97 8.22 28.64
CA PHE A 18 15.26 8.20 27.36
C PHE A 18 16.24 8.15 26.19
N VAL A 19 16.07 7.15 25.32
CA VAL A 19 16.84 6.99 24.10
C VAL A 19 15.91 7.01 22.90
N TYR A 20 16.21 7.85 21.91
CA TYR A 20 15.52 7.88 20.63
C TYR A 20 16.51 7.64 19.49
N ASN A 21 16.30 6.57 18.74
CA ASN A 21 17.06 6.29 17.54
C ASN A 21 16.46 7.10 16.38
N GLN A 22 17.18 8.13 15.92
CA GLN A 22 16.72 8.97 14.81
C GLN A 22 16.71 8.22 13.47
N LEU A 23 17.66 7.31 13.25
CA LEU A 23 17.76 6.55 12.00
C LEU A 23 16.56 5.62 11.82
N GLU A 24 16.11 5.02 12.92
CA GLU A 24 14.99 4.08 12.91
C GLU A 24 13.65 4.74 13.25
N GLY A 25 13.67 5.98 13.73
CA GLY A 25 12.48 6.68 14.23
C GLY A 25 11.86 6.01 15.47
N ARG A 26 12.68 5.38 16.33
CA ARG A 26 12.23 4.54 17.45
C ARG A 26 12.58 5.09 18.82
N GLY A 27 11.61 5.10 19.74
CA GLY A 27 11.88 5.28 21.17
C GLY A 27 12.35 3.96 21.76
N LEU A 28 13.60 3.86 22.17
CA LEU A 28 14.21 2.60 22.58
C LEU A 28 13.93 2.30 24.05
N PHE A 29 14.39 3.18 24.95
CA PHE A 29 14.38 2.93 26.39
C PHE A 29 13.89 4.14 27.18
N GLY A 30 13.37 3.89 28.38
CA GLY A 30 12.99 4.87 29.39
C GLY A 30 13.04 4.28 30.79
N LEU A 31 12.55 5.01 31.80
CA LEU A 31 12.51 4.57 33.20
C LEU A 31 13.86 4.05 33.74
N GLY A 32 14.95 4.71 33.35
CA GLY A 32 16.31 4.31 33.72
C GLY A 32 16.77 2.99 33.11
N GLY A 33 16.26 2.63 31.92
CA GLY A 33 16.57 1.37 31.24
C GLY A 33 15.62 0.21 31.60
N LYS A 34 14.65 0.46 32.48
CA LYS A 34 13.63 -0.53 32.89
C LYS A 34 12.49 -0.68 31.90
N LEU A 35 12.23 0.34 31.08
CA LEU A 35 11.12 0.36 30.12
C LEU A 35 11.65 0.31 28.69
N THR A 36 11.24 -0.71 27.93
CA THR A 36 11.31 -0.72 26.47
C THR A 36 10.10 0.03 25.92
N ILE A 37 10.33 1.20 25.32
CA ILE A 37 9.24 2.10 24.90
C ILE A 37 8.55 1.60 23.63
N GLN A 38 9.33 1.08 22.69
CA GLN A 38 8.84 0.50 21.45
C GLN A 38 9.37 -0.92 21.31
N PRO A 39 8.77 -1.91 21.99
CA PRO A 39 9.06 -3.31 21.76
C PRO A 39 8.76 -3.70 20.31
N GLU A 40 9.26 -4.86 19.90
CA GLU A 40 9.25 -5.31 18.51
C GLU A 40 7.86 -5.28 17.84
N TYR A 41 6.82 -5.70 18.57
CA TYR A 41 5.44 -5.78 18.09
C TYR A 41 4.76 -4.41 17.92
N GLN A 42 5.34 -3.33 18.48
CA GLN A 42 4.77 -1.99 18.34
C GLN A 42 5.05 -1.38 16.96
N ARG A 43 4.10 -0.57 16.49
CA ARG A 43 4.24 0.19 15.24
C ARG A 43 5.26 1.31 15.33
N ASN A 44 5.69 1.80 14.18
CA ASN A 44 6.59 2.95 14.11
C ASN A 44 5.98 4.21 14.74
N TYR A 45 6.83 5.11 15.22
CA TYR A 45 6.38 6.41 15.72
C TYR A 45 5.85 7.26 14.55
N PHE A 46 4.58 7.64 14.59
CA PHE A 46 3.93 8.40 13.52
C PHE A 46 3.33 9.73 14.01
N TYR A 47 3.39 10.05 15.31
CA TYR A 47 2.85 11.32 15.83
C TYR A 47 3.61 12.56 15.33
N SER A 48 4.83 12.38 14.79
CA SER A 48 5.57 13.45 14.09
C SER A 48 5.12 13.70 12.65
N GLU A 49 4.35 12.78 12.05
CA GLU A 49 3.83 12.96 10.69
C GLU A 49 2.79 14.09 10.65
N GLY A 50 2.51 14.61 9.45
CA GLY A 50 1.53 15.69 9.26
C GLY A 50 1.87 16.99 9.99
N GLY A 51 3.17 17.28 10.15
CA GLY A 51 3.68 18.48 10.81
C GLY A 51 3.65 18.41 12.35
N GLY A 52 3.71 17.21 12.95
CA GLY A 52 3.88 17.04 14.39
C GLY A 52 2.69 17.52 15.25
N LYS A 53 1.50 17.67 14.65
CA LYS A 53 0.32 18.19 15.37
C LYS A 53 -0.08 17.31 16.55
N ARG A 54 0.05 15.99 16.40
CA ARG A 54 -0.29 14.99 17.42
C ARG A 54 0.72 14.99 18.57
N GLU A 55 2.01 14.97 18.26
CA GLU A 55 3.05 15.06 19.31
C GLU A 55 2.98 16.38 20.08
N ALA A 56 2.71 17.50 19.39
CA ALA A 56 2.49 18.77 20.05
C ALA A 56 1.23 18.80 20.93
N ALA A 57 0.18 18.04 20.57
CA ALA A 57 -1.05 17.95 21.37
C ALA A 57 -0.79 17.25 22.72
N VAL A 58 0.05 16.22 22.75
CA VAL A 58 0.45 15.54 24.00
C VAL A 58 1.09 16.53 24.97
N ILE A 59 2.04 17.34 24.49
CA ILE A 59 2.72 18.34 25.32
C ILE A 59 1.75 19.44 25.79
N ARG A 60 0.88 19.93 24.91
CA ARG A 60 -0.15 20.92 25.28
C ARG A 60 -1.10 20.40 26.34
N SER A 61 -1.50 19.13 26.27
CA SER A 61 -2.36 18.51 27.30
C SER A 61 -1.68 18.52 28.67
N LEU A 62 -0.40 18.13 28.74
CA LEU A 62 0.36 18.18 30.00
C LEU A 62 0.48 19.61 30.55
N LEU A 63 0.81 20.59 29.71
CA LEU A 63 0.90 22.01 30.11
C LEU A 63 -0.45 22.55 30.63
N ARG A 64 -1.57 22.01 30.14
CA ARG A 64 -2.93 22.37 30.58
C ARG A 64 -3.46 21.49 31.73
N LYS A 65 -2.65 20.56 32.23
CA LYS A 65 -3.04 19.57 33.26
C LYS A 65 -4.22 18.68 32.82
N TYR A 66 -4.37 18.45 31.52
CA TYR A 66 -5.37 17.54 30.97
C TYR A 66 -4.85 16.10 31.00
N PRO A 67 -5.73 15.11 31.25
CA PRO A 67 -5.32 13.72 31.29
C PRO A 67 -4.85 13.25 29.90
N LEU A 68 -3.71 12.55 29.86
CA LEU A 68 -3.16 11.96 28.63
C LEU A 68 -3.81 10.63 28.23
N GLY A 69 -4.77 10.15 29.02
CA GLY A 69 -5.29 8.80 28.96
C GLY A 69 -4.37 7.81 29.66
N VAL A 70 -4.92 6.63 29.95
CA VAL A 70 -4.21 5.53 30.61
C VAL A 70 -3.13 4.96 29.68
N ILE A 71 -2.00 4.55 30.26
CA ILE A 71 -0.87 3.86 29.60
C ILE A 71 -0.83 2.43 30.16
N TYR A 72 -0.45 1.47 29.32
CA TYR A 72 -0.36 0.06 29.73
C TYR A 72 1.06 -0.44 29.52
N PHE A 73 1.64 -1.04 30.55
CA PHE A 73 2.92 -1.74 30.50
C PHE A 73 2.70 -3.23 30.64
N ASN A 74 3.41 -4.02 29.84
CA ASN A 74 3.60 -5.44 30.05
C ASN A 74 4.87 -5.65 30.88
N LYS A 75 4.77 -6.37 31.99
CA LYS A 75 5.91 -6.72 32.84
C LYS A 75 6.53 -8.01 32.32
N VAL A 76 7.76 -7.93 31.84
CA VAL A 76 8.49 -9.04 31.19
C VAL A 76 9.62 -9.60 32.05
N GLY A 77 9.81 -9.07 33.26
CA GLY A 77 10.77 -9.55 34.23
C GLY A 77 10.73 -8.71 35.51
N GLU A 78 11.62 -9.03 36.45
CA GLU A 78 11.82 -8.20 37.64
C GLU A 78 12.29 -6.81 37.22
N ASP A 79 11.49 -5.78 37.51
CA ASP A 79 11.74 -4.39 37.12
C ASP A 79 11.98 -4.15 35.62
N LYS A 80 11.46 -5.03 34.75
CA LYS A 80 11.52 -4.88 33.29
C LYS A 80 10.13 -4.81 32.69
N PHE A 81 9.91 -3.78 31.88
CA PHE A 81 8.62 -3.45 31.31
C PHE A 81 8.73 -3.17 29.81
N GLU A 82 7.66 -3.47 29.09
CA GLU A 82 7.47 -3.09 27.70
C GLU A 82 6.16 -2.31 27.57
N VAL A 83 6.11 -1.31 26.68
CA VAL A 83 4.86 -0.58 26.45
C VAL A 83 3.90 -1.45 25.64
N LEU A 84 2.72 -1.70 26.21
CA LEU A 84 1.60 -2.39 25.57
C LEU A 84 0.67 -1.39 24.87
N ASP A 85 0.40 -0.24 25.50
CA ASP A 85 -0.26 0.91 24.89
C ASP A 85 0.26 2.23 25.48
N GLY A 86 0.26 3.29 24.67
CA GLY A 86 0.78 4.60 25.04
C GLY A 86 2.15 4.94 24.46
N GLN A 87 2.70 4.07 23.60
CA GLN A 87 4.01 4.21 22.97
C GLN A 87 4.19 5.58 22.29
N GLN A 88 3.19 6.03 21.52
CA GLN A 88 3.23 7.32 20.81
C GLN A 88 3.29 8.49 21.80
N ARG A 89 2.51 8.44 22.89
CA ARG A 89 2.47 9.49 23.92
C ARG A 89 3.80 9.58 24.66
N ILE A 90 4.34 8.45 25.12
CA ILE A 90 5.63 8.40 25.82
C ILE A 90 6.75 8.89 24.92
N THR A 91 6.77 8.47 23.65
CA THR A 91 7.78 8.91 22.68
C THR A 91 7.70 10.41 22.42
N SER A 92 6.49 10.99 22.28
CA SER A 92 6.32 12.44 22.14
C SER A 92 6.86 13.21 23.35
N ILE A 93 6.60 12.74 24.57
CA ILE A 93 7.09 13.37 25.81
C ILE A 93 8.62 13.32 25.84
N GLY A 94 9.21 12.13 25.64
CA GLY A 94 10.67 11.97 25.66
C GLY A 94 11.36 12.81 24.59
N ARG A 95 10.82 12.85 23.36
CA ARG A 95 11.32 13.71 22.28
C ARG A 95 11.27 15.19 22.65
N PHE A 96 10.20 15.65 23.29
CA PHE A 96 10.08 17.06 23.68
C PHE A 96 11.06 17.44 24.79
N VAL A 97 11.11 16.66 25.87
CA VAL A 97 12.00 16.88 27.02
C VAL A 97 13.48 16.84 26.61
N THR A 98 13.80 16.12 25.54
CA THR A 98 15.15 16.07 24.95
C THR A 98 15.36 17.02 23.76
N ASN A 99 14.49 18.03 23.62
CA ASN A 99 14.58 19.10 22.61
C ASN A 99 14.68 18.60 21.16
N LYS A 100 13.94 17.53 20.82
CA LYS A 100 13.89 16.98 19.44
C LYS A 100 12.86 17.67 18.55
N PHE A 101 11.96 18.47 19.13
CA PHE A 101 11.00 19.29 18.40
C PHE A 101 10.48 20.44 19.26
N ALA A 102 9.88 21.44 18.62
CA ALA A 102 9.24 22.59 19.25
C ALA A 102 7.70 22.51 19.15
N ILE A 103 7.01 23.04 20.16
CA ILE A 103 5.57 23.31 20.09
C ILE A 103 5.31 24.76 19.70
N MET A 104 4.23 25.02 18.97
CA MET A 104 3.79 26.39 18.70
C MET A 104 2.95 26.91 19.88
N ASP A 105 3.37 28.01 20.47
CA ASP A 105 2.67 28.73 21.54
C ASP A 105 2.54 30.21 21.16
N GLY A 106 1.31 30.68 20.92
CA GLY A 106 1.06 32.04 20.45
C GLY A 106 1.76 32.40 19.12
N GLY A 107 2.03 31.40 18.27
CA GLY A 107 2.78 31.58 17.01
C GLY A 107 4.31 31.50 17.16
N ASN A 108 4.83 31.40 18.37
CA ASN A 108 6.26 31.24 18.63
C ASN A 108 6.62 29.77 18.86
N PRO A 109 7.68 29.26 18.21
CA PRO A 109 8.19 27.93 18.50
C PRO A 109 8.86 27.90 19.87
N LYS A 110 8.48 26.94 20.71
CA LYS A 110 9.08 26.69 22.03
C LYS A 110 9.54 25.25 22.14
N GLU A 111 10.83 25.07 22.41
CA GLU A 111 11.43 23.81 22.85
C GLU A 111 11.40 23.71 24.38
N PHE A 112 11.63 22.52 24.94
CA PHE A 112 11.55 22.30 26.38
C PHE A 112 12.45 23.25 27.18
N HIS A 113 13.71 23.44 26.74
CA HIS A 113 14.66 24.32 27.40
C HIS A 113 14.26 25.81 27.34
N SER A 114 13.39 26.20 26.40
CA SER A 114 12.92 27.58 26.20
C SER A 114 11.65 27.90 26.97
N LEU A 115 11.01 26.90 27.59
CA LEU A 115 9.86 27.09 28.45
C LEU A 115 10.26 27.81 29.75
N ALA A 116 9.31 28.53 30.35
CA ALA A 116 9.51 29.09 31.67
C ALA A 116 9.74 27.97 32.72
N ALA A 117 10.48 28.27 33.79
CA ALA A 117 10.90 27.25 34.76
C ALA A 117 9.71 26.55 35.45
N ASP A 118 8.61 27.27 35.68
CA ASP A 118 7.36 26.73 36.20
C ASP A 118 6.70 25.75 35.22
N GLN A 119 6.73 26.04 33.92
CA GLN A 119 6.22 25.15 32.87
C GLN A 119 7.07 23.89 32.70
N GLN A 120 8.41 24.03 32.77
CA GLN A 120 9.32 22.88 32.77
C GLN A 120 9.06 21.96 33.97
N ALA A 121 8.96 22.55 35.17
CA ALA A 121 8.64 21.82 36.40
C ALA A 121 7.25 21.17 36.32
N LEU A 122 6.25 21.86 35.77
CA LEU A 122 4.92 21.30 35.57
C LEU A 122 4.95 20.05 34.68
N LEU A 123 5.65 20.12 33.55
CA LEU A 123 5.80 18.98 32.64
C LEU A 123 6.48 17.80 33.34
N LEU A 124 7.65 18.03 33.93
CA LEU A 124 8.46 16.97 34.55
C LEU A 124 7.74 16.30 35.74
N ASN A 125 7.00 17.07 36.54
CA ASN A 125 6.30 16.56 37.72
C ASN A 125 4.91 15.98 37.41
N SER A 126 4.43 16.08 36.17
CA SER A 126 3.14 15.51 35.78
C SER A 126 3.14 13.99 36.00
N ARG A 127 2.16 13.50 36.77
CA ARG A 127 1.99 12.07 37.04
C ARG A 127 1.24 11.39 35.91
N LEU A 128 1.67 10.18 35.58
CA LEU A 128 1.07 9.36 34.52
C LEU A 128 0.21 8.26 35.16
N LEU A 129 -0.91 7.94 34.51
CA LEU A 129 -1.77 6.82 34.89
C LEU A 129 -1.31 5.58 34.13
N ILE A 130 -0.66 4.65 34.82
CA ILE A 130 -0.04 3.47 34.20
C ILE A 130 -0.62 2.20 34.82
N TYR A 131 -1.15 1.29 34.02
CA TYR A 131 -1.37 -0.09 34.47
C TYR A 131 -0.15 -0.93 34.13
N GLU A 132 0.45 -1.54 35.14
CA GLU A 132 1.37 -2.66 34.96
C GLU A 132 0.54 -3.93 34.82
N CYS A 133 0.83 -4.70 33.79
CA CYS A 133 0.12 -5.91 33.44
C CYS A 133 1.10 -7.09 33.40
N GLU A 134 0.67 -8.24 33.89
CA GLU A 134 1.47 -9.49 33.91
C GLU A 134 0.54 -10.66 33.59
N GLY A 135 0.94 -11.52 32.65
CA GLY A 135 0.11 -12.63 32.17
C GLY A 135 0.84 -13.48 31.14
N GLU A 136 0.16 -14.52 30.65
CA GLU A 136 0.69 -15.38 29.59
C GLU A 136 0.73 -14.65 28.23
N GLU A 137 1.56 -15.10 27.29
CA GLU A 137 1.71 -14.49 25.96
C GLU A 137 0.36 -14.35 25.23
N SER A 138 -0.53 -15.34 25.35
CA SER A 138 -1.87 -15.33 24.75
C SER A 138 -2.75 -14.21 25.33
N GLU A 139 -2.75 -14.03 26.66
CA GLU A 139 -3.52 -12.99 27.33
C GLU A 139 -3.02 -11.59 26.98
N ILE A 140 -1.70 -11.41 26.92
CA ILE A 140 -1.07 -10.14 26.56
C ILE A 140 -1.45 -9.75 25.12
N LYS A 141 -1.46 -10.72 24.19
CA LYS A 141 -1.86 -10.50 22.79
C LYS A 141 -3.33 -10.11 22.65
N GLU A 142 -4.24 -10.81 23.33
CA GLU A 142 -5.67 -10.48 23.31
C GLU A 142 -5.93 -9.09 23.91
N TRP A 143 -5.23 -8.76 24.99
CA TRP A 143 -5.30 -7.43 25.59
C TRP A 143 -4.76 -6.34 24.67
N PHE A 144 -3.63 -6.59 24.00
CA PHE A 144 -3.06 -5.67 23.02
C PHE A 144 -4.06 -5.35 21.91
N GLN A 145 -4.76 -6.36 21.38
CA GLN A 145 -5.83 -6.15 20.40
C GLN A 145 -6.95 -5.29 20.97
N THR A 146 -7.42 -5.60 22.18
CA THR A 146 -8.53 -4.91 22.85
C THR A 146 -8.25 -3.42 23.09
N VAL A 147 -7.08 -3.07 23.62
CA VAL A 147 -6.75 -1.68 23.95
C VAL A 147 -6.58 -0.81 22.70
N ASN A 148 -6.12 -1.39 21.58
CA ASN A 148 -5.91 -0.65 20.34
C ASN A 148 -7.22 -0.32 19.57
N ILE A 149 -8.39 -0.81 20.01
CA ILE A 149 -9.69 -0.56 19.36
C ILE A 149 -10.10 0.92 19.43
N ALA A 150 -9.87 1.59 20.57
CA ALA A 150 -10.33 2.97 20.78
C ALA A 150 -9.41 4.04 20.15
N GLY A 151 -8.20 3.65 19.73
CA GLY A 151 -7.18 4.54 19.16
C GLY A 151 -7.25 4.64 17.64
N VAL A 152 -6.13 5.05 17.02
CA VAL A 152 -5.93 4.83 15.57
C VAL A 152 -5.71 3.33 15.39
N PRO A 153 -6.65 2.60 14.75
CA PRO A 153 -6.56 1.15 14.63
C PRO A 153 -5.25 0.72 13.98
N LEU A 154 -4.75 -0.45 14.38
CA LEU A 154 -3.67 -1.12 13.70
C LEU A 154 -4.17 -1.60 12.33
N ASN A 155 -3.32 -1.55 11.31
CA ASN A 155 -3.62 -2.27 10.06
C ASN A 155 -3.37 -3.78 10.23
N ASP A 156 -3.82 -4.56 9.25
CA ASP A 156 -3.73 -6.03 9.32
C ASP A 156 -2.27 -6.50 9.48
N GLN A 157 -1.32 -5.89 8.76
CA GLN A 157 0.10 -6.22 8.89
C GLN A 157 0.67 -5.87 10.28
N GLU A 158 0.25 -4.75 10.89
CA GLU A 158 0.63 -4.37 12.25
C GLU A 158 0.13 -5.38 13.29
N LEU A 159 -1.08 -5.90 13.11
CA LEU A 159 -1.63 -6.97 13.95
C LEU A 159 -0.84 -8.27 13.77
N LEU A 160 -0.55 -8.66 12.53
CA LEU A 160 0.24 -9.87 12.23
C LEU A 160 1.65 -9.80 12.83
N ASN A 161 2.31 -8.63 12.75
CA ASN A 161 3.62 -8.41 13.37
C ASN A 161 3.59 -8.54 14.89
N ALA A 162 2.47 -8.22 15.54
CA ALA A 162 2.29 -8.43 16.98
C ALA A 162 2.01 -9.89 17.33
N VAL A 163 1.22 -10.59 16.51
CA VAL A 163 0.91 -12.01 16.73
C VAL A 163 2.14 -12.90 16.53
N TYR A 164 2.95 -12.61 15.50
CA TYR A 164 4.09 -13.43 15.10
C TYR A 164 5.44 -12.80 15.43
N SER A 165 5.52 -11.98 16.48
CA SER A 165 6.77 -11.35 16.92
C SER A 165 7.88 -12.38 17.16
N GLY A 166 9.12 -11.99 16.83
CA GLY A 166 10.32 -12.80 16.92
C GLY A 166 11.38 -12.35 15.90
N PRO A 167 12.64 -12.82 16.00
CA PRO A 167 13.79 -12.28 15.28
C PRO A 167 13.58 -11.97 13.79
N PHE A 168 12.80 -12.80 13.09
CA PHE A 168 12.42 -12.59 11.69
C PHE A 168 11.67 -11.27 11.46
N VAL A 169 10.65 -10.97 12.27
CA VAL A 169 9.83 -9.75 12.15
C VAL A 169 10.68 -8.51 12.42
N THR A 170 11.57 -8.55 13.41
CA THR A 170 12.53 -7.47 13.69
C THR A 170 13.37 -7.15 12.45
N LEU A 171 13.95 -8.18 11.83
CA LEU A 171 14.78 -8.01 10.64
C LEU A 171 13.96 -7.52 9.45
N ALA A 172 12.77 -8.09 9.23
CA ALA A 172 11.89 -7.71 8.14
C ALA A 172 11.42 -6.25 8.24
N LYS A 173 11.07 -5.80 9.45
CA LYS A 173 10.73 -4.38 9.72
C LYS A 173 11.93 -3.47 9.50
N THR A 174 13.12 -3.89 9.90
CA THR A 174 14.35 -3.11 9.72
C THR A 174 14.65 -2.88 8.24
N GLU A 175 14.41 -3.87 7.39
CA GLU A 175 14.57 -3.74 5.94
C GLU A 175 13.43 -2.93 5.30
N PHE A 176 12.18 -3.36 5.49
CA PHE A 176 11.04 -2.89 4.69
C PHE A 176 10.22 -1.77 5.32
N SER A 177 10.35 -1.55 6.63
CA SER A 177 9.59 -0.52 7.37
C SER A 177 10.44 0.67 7.82
N ASN A 178 11.67 0.78 7.31
CA ASN A 178 12.56 1.90 7.56
C ASN A 178 12.41 2.97 6.46
N SER A 179 11.85 4.13 6.80
CA SER A 179 11.68 5.24 5.83
C SER A 179 12.98 5.88 5.36
N GLN A 180 14.10 5.63 6.04
CA GLN A 180 15.43 6.05 5.61
C GLN A 180 16.12 5.00 4.72
N ASN A 181 15.44 3.88 4.39
CA ASN A 181 16.03 2.88 3.49
C ASN A 181 16.26 3.51 2.10
N PRO A 182 17.48 3.43 1.53
CA PRO A 182 17.80 4.04 0.23
C PRO A 182 16.94 3.50 -0.92
N ASN A 183 16.41 2.29 -0.80
CA ASN A 183 15.57 1.68 -1.82
C ASN A 183 14.11 2.17 -1.78
N THR A 184 13.70 2.90 -0.74
CA THR A 184 12.32 3.40 -0.56
C THR A 184 11.81 4.13 -1.80
N GLN A 185 12.65 4.95 -2.43
CA GLN A 185 12.27 5.67 -3.65
C GLN A 185 11.99 4.71 -4.81
N LYS A 186 12.87 3.71 -5.03
CA LYS A 186 12.70 2.66 -6.05
C LYS A 186 11.40 1.89 -5.81
N TRP A 187 11.17 1.42 -4.58
CA TRP A 187 9.97 0.65 -4.23
C TRP A 187 8.68 1.45 -4.42
N SER A 188 8.71 2.74 -4.07
CA SER A 188 7.54 3.63 -4.17
C SER A 188 7.06 3.91 -5.60
N ALA A 189 7.88 3.58 -6.60
CA ALA A 189 7.52 3.66 -8.01
C ALA A 189 6.63 2.49 -8.46
N TYR A 190 6.79 1.32 -7.84
CA TYR A 190 6.07 0.09 -8.21
C TYR A 190 4.99 -0.30 -7.22
N ILE A 191 5.18 0.03 -5.94
CA ILE A 191 4.29 -0.36 -4.85
C ILE A 191 3.56 0.87 -4.34
N LYS A 192 2.24 0.73 -4.17
CA LYS A 192 1.43 1.73 -3.49
C LYS A 192 1.58 1.55 -1.99
N GLY A 193 2.15 2.54 -1.32
CA GLY A 193 2.28 2.55 0.14
C GLY A 193 3.54 3.28 0.61
N SER A 194 3.87 3.08 1.87
CA SER A 194 4.94 3.72 2.62
C SER A 194 5.60 2.75 3.59
N ALA A 195 6.89 2.96 3.84
CA ALA A 195 7.65 2.17 4.80
C ALA A 195 7.10 2.33 6.23
N ASN A 196 6.71 3.54 6.63
CA ASN A 196 6.24 3.81 8.00
C ASN A 196 4.95 3.05 8.35
N ARG A 197 4.07 2.84 7.37
CA ARG A 197 2.82 2.07 7.52
C ARG A 197 3.00 0.58 7.26
N GLN A 198 4.24 0.14 7.05
CA GLN A 198 4.63 -1.27 6.86
C GLN A 198 4.05 -1.88 5.57
N GLU A 199 3.63 -1.04 4.61
CA GLU A 199 2.97 -1.49 3.37
C GLU A 199 3.98 -2.15 2.40
N PHE A 200 5.26 -1.79 2.44
CA PHE A 200 6.30 -2.53 1.70
C PHE A 200 6.57 -3.91 2.30
N LEU A 201 6.53 -4.02 3.64
CA LEU A 201 6.69 -5.30 4.33
C LEU A 201 5.50 -6.21 4.02
N GLU A 202 4.29 -5.69 4.12
CA GLU A 202 3.05 -6.38 3.74
C GLU A 202 3.14 -6.90 2.30
N ARG A 203 3.55 -6.04 1.36
CA ARG A 203 3.69 -6.43 -0.05
C ARG A 203 4.77 -7.51 -0.26
N ALA A 204 5.90 -7.42 0.44
CA ALA A 204 6.95 -8.43 0.37
C ALA A 204 6.47 -9.78 0.90
N LEU A 205 5.75 -9.77 2.02
CA LEU A 205 5.17 -10.97 2.63
C LEU A 205 4.08 -11.57 1.75
N GLU A 206 3.17 -10.74 1.22
CA GLU A 206 2.12 -11.16 0.27
C GLU A 206 2.73 -11.91 -0.91
N TRP A 207 3.81 -11.39 -1.48
CA TRP A 207 4.49 -11.96 -2.63
C TRP A 207 5.14 -13.31 -2.34
N VAL A 208 5.99 -13.40 -1.31
CA VAL A 208 6.69 -14.66 -0.98
C VAL A 208 5.72 -15.74 -0.50
N SER A 209 4.65 -15.36 0.20
CA SER A 209 3.64 -16.28 0.74
C SER A 209 2.51 -16.61 -0.24
N LYS A 210 2.46 -15.95 -1.40
CA LYS A 210 1.36 -16.06 -2.37
C LYS A 210 -0.01 -15.76 -1.74
N GLY A 211 -0.03 -14.81 -0.80
CA GLY A 211 -1.22 -14.35 -0.09
C GLY A 211 -1.42 -14.94 1.31
N ASP A 212 -0.71 -15.99 1.72
CA ASP A 212 -0.80 -16.55 3.09
C ASP A 212 0.22 -15.91 4.05
N ILE A 213 0.07 -14.61 4.30
CA ILE A 213 1.01 -13.84 5.13
C ILE A 213 1.09 -14.43 6.54
N GLY A 214 -0.04 -14.76 7.16
CA GLY A 214 -0.10 -15.27 8.53
C GLY A 214 0.58 -16.64 8.66
N GLY A 215 0.32 -17.57 7.74
CA GLY A 215 0.99 -18.87 7.71
C GLY A 215 2.50 -18.74 7.54
N TYR A 216 2.95 -17.90 6.61
CA TYR A 216 4.37 -17.64 6.37
C TYR A 216 5.05 -17.04 7.61
N MET A 217 4.49 -15.96 8.18
CA MET A 217 5.05 -15.35 9.38
C MET A 217 5.08 -16.30 10.58
N SER A 218 4.07 -17.14 10.75
CA SER A 218 4.04 -18.15 11.80
C SER A 218 5.17 -19.17 11.67
N ALA A 219 5.45 -19.63 10.45
CA ALA A 219 6.50 -20.61 10.17
C ALA A 219 7.91 -20.02 10.39
N HIS A 220 8.10 -18.74 10.06
CA HIS A 220 9.41 -18.09 10.06
C HIS A 220 9.70 -17.23 11.31
N ARG A 221 8.76 -17.06 12.26
CA ARG A 221 8.91 -16.10 13.39
C ARG A 221 10.22 -16.21 14.18
N ASN A 222 10.82 -17.41 14.25
CA ASN A 222 12.06 -17.68 14.99
C ASN A 222 13.32 -17.64 14.13
N ASP A 223 13.20 -17.40 12.82
CA ASP A 223 14.34 -17.36 11.91
C ASP A 223 15.24 -16.17 12.21
N SER A 224 16.55 -16.40 12.16
CA SER A 224 17.57 -15.38 12.40
C SER A 224 17.96 -14.57 11.16
N ASN A 225 17.25 -14.76 10.04
CA ASN A 225 17.49 -14.05 8.78
C ASN A 225 16.18 -13.88 7.98
N ILE A 226 16.21 -13.02 6.96
CA ILE A 226 15.07 -12.74 6.05
C ILE A 226 15.45 -12.97 4.58
N ASN A 227 16.42 -13.86 4.33
CA ASN A 227 17.05 -13.97 3.02
C ASN A 227 16.04 -14.35 1.92
N GLU A 228 15.13 -15.27 2.19
CA GLU A 228 14.08 -15.66 1.25
C GLU A 228 13.16 -14.48 0.92
N LEU A 229 12.55 -13.86 1.94
CA LEU A 229 11.69 -12.68 1.79
C LEU A 229 12.38 -11.58 0.96
N LYS A 230 13.63 -11.25 1.31
CA LYS A 230 14.41 -10.20 0.63
C LYS A 230 14.76 -10.59 -0.80
N THR A 231 15.16 -11.84 -1.03
CA THR A 231 15.53 -12.33 -2.37
C THR A 231 14.33 -12.36 -3.30
N TYR A 232 13.20 -12.87 -2.83
CA TYR A 232 11.96 -12.91 -3.60
C TYR A 232 11.52 -11.49 -3.99
N PHE A 233 11.41 -10.59 -3.01
CA PHE A 233 11.00 -9.21 -3.23
C PHE A 233 11.90 -8.49 -4.25
N ASN A 234 13.23 -8.60 -4.08
CA ASN A 234 14.18 -7.99 -5.00
C ASN A 234 14.08 -8.61 -6.40
N SER A 235 13.84 -9.92 -6.51
CA SER A 235 13.69 -10.59 -7.80
C SER A 235 12.50 -10.05 -8.60
N VAL A 236 11.38 -9.77 -7.93
CA VAL A 236 10.21 -9.13 -8.55
C VAL A 236 10.56 -7.71 -9.01
N ILE A 237 11.14 -6.88 -8.13
CA ILE A 237 11.47 -5.49 -8.45
C ILE A 237 12.53 -5.39 -9.55
N ASP A 238 13.55 -6.22 -9.52
CA ASP A 238 14.64 -6.22 -10.50
C ASP A 238 14.15 -6.75 -11.85
N TRP A 239 13.23 -7.72 -11.86
CA TRP A 239 12.57 -8.14 -13.09
C TRP A 239 11.77 -7.01 -13.74
N VAL A 240 10.90 -6.33 -12.99
CA VAL A 240 10.11 -5.22 -13.54
C VAL A 240 11.01 -4.07 -14.01
N SER A 241 12.01 -3.68 -13.21
CA SER A 241 12.89 -2.56 -13.51
C SER A 241 13.91 -2.83 -14.62
N SER A 242 14.24 -4.09 -14.90
CA SER A 242 15.07 -4.47 -16.06
C SER A 242 14.27 -4.59 -17.36
N LEU A 243 12.98 -4.94 -17.27
CA LEU A 243 12.10 -5.06 -18.43
C LEU A 243 11.59 -3.72 -18.95
N PHE A 244 11.15 -2.84 -18.04
CA PHE A 244 10.56 -1.54 -18.40
C PHE A 244 11.55 -0.43 -18.08
N ILE A 245 12.18 0.12 -19.13
CA ILE A 245 13.18 1.18 -19.02
C ILE A 245 12.56 2.47 -18.44
N GLU A 246 11.34 2.77 -18.85
CA GLU A 246 10.56 3.90 -18.35
C GLU A 246 9.82 3.54 -17.06
N VAL A 247 9.96 4.39 -16.05
CA VAL A 247 9.17 4.30 -14.81
C VAL A 247 7.99 5.26 -14.94
N LEU A 248 6.81 4.72 -15.25
CA LEU A 248 5.59 5.50 -15.40
C LEU A 248 4.72 5.46 -14.13
N PRO A 249 3.97 6.53 -13.80
CA PRO A 249 3.07 6.55 -12.63
C PRO A 249 2.07 5.39 -12.59
N GLU A 250 1.63 4.91 -13.75
CA GLU A 250 0.69 3.80 -13.94
C GLU A 250 1.23 2.46 -13.42
N MET A 251 2.56 2.32 -13.32
CA MET A 251 3.22 1.13 -12.76
C MET A 251 2.96 0.96 -11.26
N LYS A 252 2.59 2.05 -10.58
CA LYS A 252 2.44 2.05 -9.13
C LYS A 252 1.17 1.29 -8.70
N GLY A 253 1.38 0.25 -7.89
CA GLY A 253 0.34 -0.56 -7.30
C GLY A 253 -0.27 -1.59 -8.25
N LEU A 254 0.44 -1.97 -9.31
CA LEU A 254 0.08 -3.17 -10.09
C LEU A 254 0.42 -4.44 -9.29
N GLU A 255 -0.20 -5.55 -9.68
CA GLU A 255 -0.05 -6.88 -9.07
C GLU A 255 1.28 -7.54 -9.45
N TRP A 256 2.40 -6.87 -9.18
CA TRP A 256 3.72 -7.25 -9.66
C TRP A 256 4.16 -8.66 -9.23
N GLY A 257 3.77 -9.12 -8.03
CA GLY A 257 4.03 -10.50 -7.59
C GLY A 257 3.33 -11.54 -8.48
N ARG A 258 2.03 -11.37 -8.75
CA ARG A 258 1.28 -12.24 -9.67
C ARG A 258 1.86 -12.16 -11.09
N LEU A 259 2.15 -10.95 -11.57
CA LEU A 259 2.72 -10.74 -12.90
C LEU A 259 4.09 -11.42 -13.03
N TYR A 260 4.94 -11.31 -12.00
CA TYR A 260 6.22 -12.01 -11.94
C TYR A 260 5.99 -13.51 -12.09
N GLU A 261 5.21 -14.14 -11.20
CA GLU A 261 4.89 -15.57 -11.26
C GLU A 261 4.36 -16.03 -12.63
N THR A 262 3.56 -15.20 -13.29
CA THR A 262 2.94 -15.53 -14.59
C THR A 262 3.91 -15.38 -15.77
N TYR A 263 4.81 -14.39 -15.72
CA TYR A 263 5.50 -13.88 -16.91
C TYR A 263 7.03 -13.89 -16.85
N HIS A 264 7.66 -14.11 -15.68
CA HIS A 264 9.11 -13.98 -15.51
C HIS A 264 9.92 -15.01 -16.32
N GLY A 265 9.36 -16.19 -16.57
CA GLY A 265 10.00 -17.24 -17.38
C GLY A 265 9.99 -16.97 -18.90
N LYS A 266 9.34 -15.88 -19.35
CA LYS A 266 9.32 -15.50 -20.77
C LYS A 266 10.45 -14.51 -21.07
N SER A 267 11.00 -14.61 -22.28
CA SER A 267 12.02 -13.68 -22.77
C SER A 267 11.37 -12.45 -23.41
N TYR A 268 11.90 -11.27 -23.10
CA TYR A 268 11.46 -9.99 -23.65
C TYR A 268 12.67 -9.19 -24.11
N ASP A 269 12.48 -8.33 -25.12
CA ASP A 269 13.45 -7.31 -25.51
C ASP A 269 13.08 -5.98 -24.82
N PRO A 270 13.88 -5.48 -23.87
CA PRO A 270 13.59 -4.24 -23.16
C PRO A 270 13.49 -3.01 -24.07
N LYS A 271 14.25 -2.97 -25.20
CA LYS A 271 14.17 -1.86 -26.15
C LYS A 271 12.82 -1.87 -26.88
N LYS A 272 12.36 -3.05 -27.27
CA LYS A 272 11.05 -3.21 -27.89
C LYS A 272 9.94 -2.86 -26.89
N MET A 273 10.03 -3.33 -25.64
CA MET A 273 9.06 -2.97 -24.59
C MET A 273 8.98 -1.46 -24.36
N SER A 274 10.11 -0.77 -24.29
CA SER A 274 10.15 0.69 -24.18
C SER A 274 9.42 1.38 -25.36
N GLN A 275 9.66 0.92 -26.59
CA GLN A 275 8.99 1.47 -27.78
C GLN A 275 7.48 1.23 -27.75
N ASP A 276 7.06 0.02 -27.39
CA ASP A 276 5.64 -0.35 -27.33
C ASP A 276 4.90 0.36 -26.19
N VAL A 277 5.53 0.52 -25.02
CA VAL A 277 4.98 1.32 -23.91
C VAL A 277 4.77 2.77 -24.35
N LYS A 278 5.78 3.41 -24.96
CA LYS A 278 5.66 4.80 -25.45
C LYS A 278 4.54 4.95 -26.48
N ARG A 279 4.45 4.01 -27.42
CA ARG A 279 3.40 4.01 -28.45
C ARG A 279 2.02 3.89 -27.84
N LEU A 280 1.81 2.94 -26.93
CA LEU A 280 0.50 2.71 -26.31
C LEU A 280 0.11 3.82 -25.33
N ALA A 281 1.07 4.36 -24.58
CA ALA A 281 0.82 5.47 -23.65
C ALA A 281 0.48 6.79 -24.36
N ALA A 282 0.93 6.97 -25.60
CA ALA A 282 0.62 8.12 -26.44
C ALA A 282 -0.63 7.93 -27.31
N ASP A 283 -1.27 6.75 -27.26
CA ASP A 283 -2.45 6.46 -28.08
C ASP A 283 -3.73 6.86 -27.32
N ASP A 284 -4.42 7.89 -27.84
CA ASP A 284 -5.65 8.43 -27.26
C ASP A 284 -6.80 7.41 -27.13
N TYR A 285 -6.74 6.28 -27.85
CA TYR A 285 -7.73 5.22 -27.76
C TYR A 285 -7.50 4.26 -26.59
N VAL A 286 -6.30 4.19 -26.03
CA VAL A 286 -5.98 3.39 -24.84
C VAL A 286 -6.50 4.13 -23.61
N LYS A 287 -7.56 3.62 -22.97
CA LYS A 287 -8.13 4.24 -21.76
C LYS A 287 -7.50 3.72 -20.47
N SER A 288 -6.89 2.54 -20.51
CA SER A 288 -6.23 1.91 -19.37
C SER A 288 -4.71 1.91 -19.54
N GLY A 289 -4.05 2.97 -19.07
CA GLY A 289 -2.58 3.04 -19.04
C GLY A 289 -1.95 1.96 -18.15
N LYS A 290 -2.66 1.55 -17.09
CA LYS A 290 -2.25 0.45 -16.20
C LYS A 290 -2.22 -0.91 -16.90
N GLY A 291 -3.15 -1.14 -17.83
CA GLY A 291 -3.23 -2.41 -18.55
C GLY A 291 -2.15 -2.62 -19.60
N ILE A 292 -1.45 -1.55 -20.00
CA ILE A 292 -0.36 -1.61 -20.98
C ILE A 292 0.68 -2.66 -20.57
N PHE A 293 1.11 -2.65 -19.30
CA PHE A 293 2.19 -3.52 -18.84
C PHE A 293 1.83 -5.00 -18.93
N GLU A 294 0.67 -5.39 -18.43
CA GLU A 294 0.21 -6.78 -18.52
C GLU A 294 -0.12 -7.19 -19.96
N PHE A 295 -0.68 -6.28 -20.76
CA PHE A 295 -0.93 -6.53 -22.19
C PHE A 295 0.36 -6.90 -22.92
N LEU A 296 1.44 -6.14 -22.68
CA LEU A 296 2.74 -6.38 -23.30
C LEU A 296 3.39 -7.67 -22.79
N LEU A 297 3.36 -7.91 -21.47
CA LEU A 297 3.83 -9.18 -20.87
C LEU A 297 3.05 -10.39 -21.41
N GLY A 298 1.76 -10.22 -21.69
CA GLY A 298 0.88 -11.18 -22.34
C GLY A 298 1.17 -11.44 -23.82
N GLY A 299 2.18 -10.78 -24.40
CA GLY A 299 2.50 -10.91 -25.83
C GLY A 299 1.59 -10.09 -26.74
N SER A 300 0.96 -9.03 -26.21
CA SER A 300 0.05 -8.14 -26.94
C SER A 300 -1.22 -8.82 -27.48
N VAL A 301 -1.78 -9.75 -26.69
CA VAL A 301 -2.95 -10.56 -27.10
C VAL A 301 -4.25 -10.06 -26.48
N ASP A 302 -4.30 -9.84 -25.16
CA ASP A 302 -5.54 -9.51 -24.45
C ASP A 302 -5.83 -8.01 -24.45
N THR A 303 -6.50 -7.53 -25.50
CA THR A 303 -6.87 -6.12 -25.69
C THR A 303 -7.73 -5.54 -24.57
N LYS A 304 -8.48 -6.38 -23.84
CA LYS A 304 -9.38 -5.92 -22.78
C LYS A 304 -8.65 -5.20 -21.66
N LEU A 305 -7.37 -5.51 -21.48
CA LEU A 305 -6.51 -4.85 -20.49
C LEU A 305 -6.35 -3.35 -20.80
N LEU A 306 -6.38 -2.97 -22.08
CA LEU A 306 -6.17 -1.60 -22.54
C LEU A 306 -7.44 -0.73 -22.50
N ASP A 307 -8.62 -1.32 -22.30
CA ASP A 307 -9.93 -0.64 -22.36
C ASP A 307 -10.03 0.26 -23.60
N VAL A 308 -9.83 -0.34 -24.78
CA VAL A 308 -9.74 0.44 -26.03
C VAL A 308 -11.14 0.79 -26.52
N ARG A 309 -11.50 2.08 -26.48
CA ARG A 309 -12.71 2.58 -27.13
C ARG A 309 -12.36 3.25 -28.44
N VAL A 310 -12.71 2.59 -29.53
CA VAL A 310 -12.11 2.97 -30.81
C VAL A 310 -13.00 3.89 -31.63
N PHE A 311 -14.28 3.57 -31.84
CA PHE A 311 -15.12 4.37 -32.73
C PHE A 311 -16.06 5.33 -31.99
N GLU A 312 -16.03 6.62 -32.34
CA GLU A 312 -17.03 7.59 -31.88
C GLU A 312 -18.42 7.30 -32.45
N VAL A 313 -19.47 7.70 -31.73
CA VAL A 313 -20.87 7.47 -32.12
C VAL A 313 -21.19 7.93 -33.56
N PRO A 314 -20.71 9.10 -34.04
CA PRO A 314 -20.94 9.50 -35.44
C PRO A 314 -20.38 8.50 -36.45
N VAL A 315 -19.17 7.99 -36.22
CA VAL A 315 -18.53 6.99 -37.10
C VAL A 315 -19.33 5.70 -37.11
N LYS A 316 -19.77 5.22 -35.93
CA LYS A 316 -20.61 4.03 -35.82
C LYS A 316 -21.93 4.19 -36.60
N ARG A 317 -22.56 5.35 -36.53
CA ARG A 317 -23.82 5.63 -37.25
C ARG A 317 -23.64 5.59 -38.77
N VAL A 318 -22.53 6.15 -39.27
CA VAL A 318 -22.19 6.12 -40.70
C VAL A 318 -21.96 4.69 -41.17
N ALA A 319 -21.16 3.90 -40.44
CA ALA A 319 -20.90 2.50 -40.77
C ALA A 319 -22.18 1.65 -40.74
N HIS A 320 -23.03 1.83 -39.72
CA HIS A 320 -24.32 1.14 -39.62
C HIS A 320 -25.25 1.44 -40.80
N ALA A 321 -25.38 2.72 -41.16
CA ALA A 321 -26.23 3.13 -42.29
C ALA A 321 -25.73 2.51 -43.61
N LYS A 322 -24.41 2.59 -43.86
CA LYS A 322 -23.77 2.03 -45.07
C LYS A 322 -23.96 0.51 -45.16
N GLN A 323 -23.70 -0.22 -44.07
CA GLN A 323 -23.89 -1.68 -44.03
C GLN A 323 -25.35 -2.08 -44.18
N THR A 324 -26.26 -1.34 -43.55
CA THR A 324 -27.70 -1.64 -43.60
C THR A 324 -28.24 -1.44 -45.02
N GLN A 325 -27.87 -0.35 -45.69
CA GLN A 325 -28.28 -0.11 -47.07
C GLN A 325 -27.74 -1.19 -48.02
N ALA A 326 -26.46 -1.55 -47.89
CA ALA A 326 -25.84 -2.60 -48.71
C ALA A 326 -26.47 -3.99 -48.46
N ALA A 327 -26.79 -4.31 -47.21
CA ALA A 327 -27.40 -5.58 -46.82
C ALA A 327 -28.84 -5.71 -47.32
N GLN A 328 -29.63 -4.63 -47.23
CA GLN A 328 -31.00 -4.57 -47.75
C GLN A 328 -31.04 -4.78 -49.26
N ALA A 329 -30.11 -4.19 -50.01
CA ALA A 329 -30.02 -4.36 -51.46
C ALA A 329 -29.72 -5.82 -51.88
N LYS A 330 -29.06 -6.59 -51.01
CA LYS A 330 -28.67 -7.99 -51.26
C LYS A 330 -29.60 -9.02 -50.62
N GLY A 331 -30.51 -8.60 -49.75
CA GLY A 331 -31.35 -9.50 -48.96
C GLY A 331 -30.58 -10.28 -47.88
N GLU A 332 -29.46 -9.74 -47.40
CA GLU A 332 -28.56 -10.36 -46.43
C GLU A 332 -28.55 -9.60 -45.10
N SER A 333 -27.88 -10.14 -44.07
CA SER A 333 -27.72 -9.46 -42.78
C SER A 333 -26.77 -8.27 -42.88
N ASN A 334 -27.07 -7.20 -42.15
CA ASN A 334 -26.14 -6.07 -41.98
C ASN A 334 -24.98 -6.38 -41.01
N CYS A 335 -24.92 -7.58 -40.42
CA CYS A 335 -23.74 -8.12 -39.77
C CYS A 335 -23.01 -9.09 -40.73
N PRO A 336 -21.77 -8.78 -41.18
CA PRO A 336 -21.01 -9.62 -42.11
C PRO A 336 -20.87 -11.08 -41.68
N LEU A 337 -20.69 -11.34 -40.38
CA LEU A 337 -20.57 -12.70 -39.83
C LEU A 337 -21.90 -13.46 -39.83
N CYS A 338 -23.04 -12.77 -39.67
CA CYS A 338 -24.35 -13.40 -39.84
C CYS A 338 -24.60 -13.72 -41.32
N ALA A 339 -24.26 -12.80 -42.23
CA ALA A 339 -24.43 -12.97 -43.67
C ALA A 339 -23.59 -14.14 -44.23
N ALA A 340 -22.37 -14.33 -43.72
CA ALA A 340 -21.47 -15.42 -44.11
C ALA A 340 -21.84 -16.79 -43.49
N GLY A 341 -22.65 -16.82 -42.42
CA GLY A 341 -22.99 -18.05 -41.70
C GLY A 341 -24.18 -18.84 -42.25
N HIS A 342 -24.45 -19.99 -41.62
CA HIS A 342 -25.61 -20.86 -41.93
C HIS A 342 -26.77 -20.72 -40.92
N SER A 343 -26.75 -19.68 -40.09
CA SER A 343 -27.74 -19.48 -39.02
C SER A 343 -29.06 -18.89 -39.53
N ALA A 344 -30.12 -18.98 -38.72
CA ALA A 344 -31.41 -18.33 -38.98
C ALA A 344 -31.32 -16.79 -39.12
N ASN A 345 -30.21 -16.17 -38.73
CA ASN A 345 -30.00 -14.72 -38.80
C ASN A 345 -29.33 -14.25 -40.10
N LYS A 346 -29.16 -15.12 -41.11
CA LYS A 346 -28.41 -14.80 -42.35
C LYS A 346 -28.93 -13.58 -43.12
N SER A 347 -30.23 -13.29 -43.00
CA SER A 347 -30.91 -12.14 -43.62
C SER A 347 -31.40 -11.10 -42.60
N ARG A 348 -31.05 -11.24 -41.31
CA ARG A 348 -31.54 -10.33 -40.26
C ARG A 348 -30.87 -8.96 -40.36
N ILE A 349 -31.67 -7.90 -40.41
CA ILE A 349 -31.22 -6.52 -40.27
C ILE A 349 -31.32 -6.11 -38.80
N TYR A 350 -30.18 -5.84 -38.17
CA TYR A 350 -30.09 -5.41 -36.77
C TYR A 350 -30.19 -3.89 -36.66
N ARG A 351 -30.91 -3.39 -35.63
CA ARG A 351 -30.92 -1.97 -35.29
C ARG A 351 -29.58 -1.52 -34.73
N PHE A 352 -29.34 -0.20 -34.73
CA PHE A 352 -28.08 0.38 -34.27
C PHE A 352 -27.74 -0.04 -32.84
N GLU A 353 -28.74 -0.11 -31.95
CA GLU A 353 -28.58 -0.50 -30.55
C GLU A 353 -28.34 -2.01 -30.35
N GLU A 354 -28.56 -2.81 -31.40
CA GLU A 354 -28.34 -4.27 -31.40
C GLU A 354 -26.96 -4.64 -31.98
N MET A 355 -26.15 -3.64 -32.33
CA MET A 355 -24.84 -3.78 -32.95
C MET A 355 -23.78 -2.99 -32.20
N ASP A 356 -22.53 -3.38 -32.38
CA ASP A 356 -21.38 -2.59 -31.95
C ASP A 356 -20.32 -2.55 -33.06
N ALA A 357 -19.52 -1.49 -33.03
CA ALA A 357 -18.47 -1.29 -34.01
C ALA A 357 -17.26 -2.15 -33.67
N ASP A 358 -16.60 -2.62 -34.72
CA ASP A 358 -15.34 -3.35 -34.68
C ASP A 358 -14.46 -2.89 -35.82
N HIS A 359 -13.17 -3.19 -35.76
CA HIS A 359 -12.31 -2.95 -36.92
C HIS A 359 -12.34 -4.12 -37.89
N VAL A 360 -12.34 -3.80 -39.18
CA VAL A 360 -12.06 -4.78 -40.24
C VAL A 360 -10.61 -5.27 -40.11
N SER A 361 -9.66 -4.33 -40.01
CA SER A 361 -8.25 -4.56 -39.68
C SER A 361 -7.99 -4.17 -38.24
N ALA A 362 -7.61 -5.13 -37.39
CA ALA A 362 -7.42 -4.91 -35.95
C ALA A 362 -6.50 -3.71 -35.64
N TRP A 363 -6.93 -2.85 -34.70
CA TRP A 363 -6.15 -1.70 -34.24
C TRP A 363 -4.74 -2.06 -33.78
N ILE A 364 -4.55 -3.18 -33.08
CA ILE A 364 -3.21 -3.65 -32.64
C ILE A 364 -2.26 -3.85 -33.83
N LYS A 365 -2.78 -4.21 -35.01
CA LYS A 365 -1.98 -4.41 -36.23
C LYS A 365 -1.78 -3.13 -37.04
N GLY A 366 -2.07 -1.96 -36.46
CA GLY A 366 -2.00 -0.66 -37.12
C GLY A 366 -3.24 -0.32 -37.95
N GLY A 367 -4.36 -1.01 -37.74
CA GLY A 367 -5.63 -0.67 -38.37
C GLY A 367 -6.12 0.72 -37.95
N ALA A 368 -6.31 1.61 -38.92
CA ALA A 368 -6.73 2.99 -38.66
C ALA A 368 -8.15 3.04 -38.06
N THR A 369 -8.41 3.98 -37.16
CA THR A 369 -9.73 4.22 -36.58
C THR A 369 -10.52 5.20 -37.44
N THR A 370 -10.90 4.76 -38.62
CA THR A 370 -11.64 5.57 -39.59
C THR A 370 -12.95 4.88 -39.97
N ALA A 371 -13.88 5.63 -40.56
CA ALA A 371 -15.14 5.06 -41.06
C ALA A 371 -14.91 3.91 -42.06
N ASP A 372 -13.80 3.92 -42.80
CA ASP A 372 -13.47 2.89 -43.79
C ASP A 372 -12.96 1.58 -43.16
N ASN A 373 -12.45 1.63 -41.94
CA ASN A 373 -12.02 0.45 -41.19
C ASN A 373 -13.04 0.06 -40.10
N CYS A 374 -14.20 0.72 -40.05
CA CYS A 374 -15.27 0.46 -39.08
C CYS A 374 -16.29 -0.51 -39.68
N GLU A 375 -16.45 -1.68 -39.07
CA GLU A 375 -17.54 -2.61 -39.36
C GLU A 375 -18.50 -2.74 -38.16
N MET A 376 -19.81 -2.77 -38.42
CA MET A 376 -20.81 -3.04 -37.39
C MET A 376 -21.07 -4.55 -37.32
N LEU A 377 -20.94 -5.13 -36.13
CA LEU A 377 -21.27 -6.52 -35.84
C LEU A 377 -22.46 -6.58 -34.88
N CYS A 378 -23.32 -7.59 -35.00
CA CYS A 378 -24.34 -7.80 -33.96
C CYS A 378 -23.65 -8.05 -32.62
N ILE A 379 -24.29 -7.64 -31.51
CA ILE A 379 -23.69 -7.73 -30.17
C ILE A 379 -23.12 -9.12 -29.86
N THR A 380 -23.80 -10.19 -30.29
CA THR A 380 -23.33 -11.56 -30.09
C THR A 380 -22.00 -11.83 -30.80
N HIS A 381 -21.88 -11.46 -32.07
CA HIS A 381 -20.65 -11.66 -32.85
C HIS A 381 -19.52 -10.71 -32.42
N ASN A 382 -19.84 -9.46 -32.09
CA ASN A 382 -18.87 -8.52 -31.54
C ASN A 382 -18.27 -9.06 -30.22
N ARG A 383 -19.13 -9.52 -29.30
CA ARG A 383 -18.69 -10.14 -28.04
C ARG A 383 -17.89 -11.43 -28.25
N ALA A 384 -18.24 -12.24 -29.25
CA ALA A 384 -17.52 -13.47 -29.58
C ALA A 384 -16.10 -13.20 -30.11
N LYS A 385 -15.87 -12.05 -30.76
CA LYS A 385 -14.54 -11.60 -31.20
C LYS A 385 -13.62 -11.14 -30.05
N GLY A 386 -14.15 -11.01 -28.83
CA GLY A 386 -13.34 -10.75 -27.64
C GLY A 386 -12.92 -9.28 -27.44
N ASN A 387 -13.38 -8.35 -28.29
CA ASN A 387 -13.17 -6.92 -28.06
C ASN A 387 -14.14 -6.43 -26.98
N ARG A 388 -13.64 -6.32 -25.75
CA ARG A 388 -14.27 -5.50 -24.70
C ARG A 388 -13.34 -4.37 -24.35
#